data_AF-X6P279-F1
#
_entry.id   AF-X6P279-F1
#
_cell.length_a   1.000
_cell.length_b   1.000
_cell.length_c   1.000
_cell.angle_alpha   90.00
_cell.angle_beta   90.00
_cell.angle_gamma   90.00
#
_symmetry.space_group_name_H-M   'P 1'
#
loop_
_entity.id
_entity.type
_entity.pdbx_description
1 polymer ?
#
loop_
_entity_poly.entity_id
_entity_poly.type
_entity_poly.pdbx_seq_one_letter_code
_entity_poly.pdbx_strand_id
1 'polypeptide(L)'
;MHNQNWSNISIPHAILDYAFLEGTNFKNANLDHISLFQAFLNKANFTNASMNGIYFGEYAYLEGHAYAVTAAQFSPDGLKLVSSSIDKTVQIWDVASGRQLQSLKGHEHVVNGAQFSFDGLKI
;
A
#
# COMPACT_ATOMS: atom_id res chain seq x y z
N MET A 1 -23.02 -11.60 -2.06
CA MET A 1 -21.98 -11.01 -1.19
C MET A 1 -22.09 -11.67 0.17
N HIS A 2 -21.14 -12.54 0.51
CA HIS A 2 -21.05 -13.14 1.84
C HIS A 2 -20.25 -12.19 2.74
N ASN A 3 -20.93 -11.27 3.41
CA ASN A 3 -20.27 -10.44 4.43
C ASN A 3 -19.98 -11.34 5.64
N GLN A 4 -18.72 -11.73 5.80
CA GLN A 4 -18.28 -12.50 6.94
C GLN A 4 -18.20 -11.57 8.16
N ASN A 5 -18.86 -11.95 9.26
CA ASN A 5 -18.79 -11.17 10.50
C ASN A 5 -17.83 -11.84 11.48
N TRP A 6 -16.62 -11.29 11.58
CA TRP A 6 -15.56 -11.75 12.47
C TRP A 6 -15.30 -10.73 13.60
N SER A 7 -16.35 -10.03 14.03
CA SER A 7 -16.22 -9.06 15.12
C SER A 7 -15.78 -9.74 16.41
N ASN A 8 -14.79 -9.17 17.10
CA ASN A 8 -14.18 -9.70 18.32
C ASN A 8 -13.49 -11.07 18.15
N ILE A 9 -13.23 -11.51 16.91
CA ILE A 9 -12.46 -12.75 16.69
C ILE A 9 -11.04 -12.57 17.23
N SER A 10 -10.46 -13.61 17.84
CA SER A 10 -9.06 -13.60 18.27
C SER A 10 -8.34 -14.78 17.66
N ILE A 11 -7.53 -14.50 16.64
CA ILE A 11 -6.79 -15.49 15.86
C ILE A 11 -5.34 -15.03 15.62
N PRO A 12 -4.57 -14.77 16.69
CA PRO A 12 -3.18 -14.36 16.53
C PRO A 12 -2.37 -15.47 15.84
N HIS A 13 -1.35 -15.09 15.07
CA HIS A 13 -0.50 -16.00 14.28
C HIS A 13 -1.22 -16.82 13.19
N ALA A 14 -2.48 -16.50 12.87
CA ALA A 14 -3.20 -17.17 11.80
C ALA A 14 -2.60 -16.86 10.42
N ILE A 15 -2.65 -17.84 9.52
CA ILE A 15 -2.29 -17.67 8.11
C ILE A 15 -3.59 -17.54 7.32
N LEU A 16 -3.85 -16.35 6.80
CA LEU A 16 -5.00 -15.97 5.98
C LEU A 16 -4.56 -15.58 4.57
N ASP A 17 -3.42 -16.12 4.11
CA ASP A 17 -2.91 -15.89 2.77
C ASP A 17 -3.93 -16.32 1.71
N TYR A 18 -4.03 -15.54 0.64
CA TYR A 18 -4.97 -15.73 -0.46
C TYR A 18 -6.45 -15.76 -0.06
N ALA A 19 -6.79 -15.42 1.19
CA ALA A 19 -8.15 -15.46 1.67
C ALA A 19 -9.02 -14.39 0.99
N PHE A 20 -10.23 -14.78 0.57
CA PHE A 20 -11.23 -13.85 0.07
C PHE A 20 -12.03 -13.27 1.24
N LEU A 21 -11.69 -12.05 1.64
CA LEU A 21 -12.17 -11.39 2.85
C LEU A 21 -12.88 -10.05 2.53
N GLU A 22 -13.40 -9.90 1.31
CA GLU A 22 -14.14 -8.70 0.90
C GLU A 22 -15.33 -8.43 1.83
N GLY A 23 -15.44 -7.19 2.30
CA GLY A 23 -16.53 -6.75 3.18
C GLY A 23 -16.52 -7.39 4.58
N THR A 24 -15.46 -8.12 4.94
CA THR A 24 -15.37 -8.81 6.23
C THR A 24 -15.27 -7.82 7.37
N ASN A 25 -16.05 -8.03 8.42
CA ASN A 25 -16.05 -7.19 9.61
C ASN A 25 -15.11 -7.75 10.69
N PHE A 26 -13.93 -7.15 10.84
CA PHE A 26 -12.92 -7.45 11.87
C PHE A 26 -12.98 -6.48 13.05
N LYS A 27 -14.13 -5.84 13.30
CA LYS A 27 -14.25 -4.88 14.41
C LYS A 27 -13.85 -5.54 15.75
N ASN A 28 -12.95 -4.89 16.50
CA ASN A 28 -12.37 -5.38 17.76
C ASN A 28 -11.63 -6.74 17.66
N ALA A 29 -11.23 -7.18 16.46
CA ALA A 29 -10.53 -8.44 16.31
C ALA A 29 -9.09 -8.38 16.87
N ASN A 30 -8.57 -9.49 17.39
CA ASN A 30 -7.14 -9.67 17.61
C ASN A 30 -6.54 -10.45 16.43
N LEU A 31 -5.81 -9.73 15.58
CA LEU A 31 -5.14 -10.20 14.38
C LEU A 31 -3.62 -10.00 14.49
N ASP A 32 -3.07 -10.08 15.70
CA ASP A 32 -1.64 -9.92 15.90
C ASP A 32 -0.87 -11.08 15.24
N HIS A 33 0.21 -10.74 14.54
CA HIS A 33 1.14 -11.66 13.88
C HIS A 33 0.53 -12.53 12.78
N ILE A 34 -0.61 -12.13 12.21
CA ILE A 34 -1.23 -12.89 11.12
C ILE A 34 -0.51 -12.67 9.79
N SER A 35 -0.69 -13.63 8.89
CA SER A 35 -0.30 -13.52 7.49
C SER A 35 -1.54 -13.25 6.64
N LEU A 36 -1.47 -12.26 5.75
CA LEU A 36 -2.50 -11.83 4.81
C LEU A 36 -1.92 -11.71 3.39
N PHE A 37 -0.89 -12.51 3.06
CA PHE A 37 -0.23 -12.46 1.77
C PHE A 37 -1.23 -12.71 0.64
N GLN A 38 -1.37 -11.72 -0.25
CA GLN A 38 -2.36 -11.74 -1.34
C GLN A 38 -3.83 -11.95 -0.89
N ALA A 39 -4.17 -11.64 0.37
CA ALA A 39 -5.55 -11.67 0.83
C ALA A 39 -6.37 -10.53 0.19
N PHE A 40 -7.61 -10.82 -0.21
CA PHE A 40 -8.51 -9.83 -0.79
C PHE A 40 -9.33 -9.14 0.30
N LEU A 41 -8.94 -7.91 0.65
CA LEU A 41 -9.46 -7.16 1.80
C LEU A 41 -10.36 -5.97 1.42
N ASN A 42 -10.86 -5.92 0.19
CA ASN A 42 -11.68 -4.80 -0.28
C ASN A 42 -12.87 -4.56 0.68
N LYS A 43 -13.08 -3.31 1.11
CA LYS A 43 -14.15 -2.93 2.08
C LYS A 43 -14.12 -3.68 3.43
N ALA A 44 -13.01 -4.31 3.81
CA ALA A 44 -12.89 -4.92 5.13
C ALA A 44 -12.89 -3.84 6.24
N ASN A 45 -13.54 -4.13 7.36
CA ASN A 45 -13.63 -3.20 8.51
C ASN A 45 -12.71 -3.65 9.65
N PHE A 46 -11.65 -2.89 9.91
CA PHE A 46 -10.69 -3.18 10.99
C PHE A 46 -10.84 -2.25 12.20
N THR A 47 -12.01 -1.62 12.39
CA THR A 47 -12.23 -0.69 13.52
C THR A 47 -11.85 -1.34 14.86
N ASN A 48 -10.90 -0.75 15.60
CA ASN A 48 -10.37 -1.25 16.87
C ASN A 48 -9.75 -2.66 16.81
N ALA A 49 -9.35 -3.15 15.64
CA ALA A 49 -8.61 -4.40 15.55
C ALA A 49 -7.17 -4.23 16.04
N SER A 50 -6.64 -5.21 16.78
CA SER A 50 -5.21 -5.34 17.05
C SER A 50 -4.55 -6.01 15.85
N MET A 51 -3.49 -5.39 15.32
CA MET A 51 -2.84 -5.77 14.05
C MET A 51 -1.31 -5.66 14.14
N ASN A 52 -0.74 -6.00 15.30
CA ASN A 52 0.70 -5.92 15.50
C ASN A 52 1.42 -7.03 14.72
N GLY A 53 2.49 -6.72 13.99
CA GLY A 53 3.31 -7.74 13.34
C GLY A 53 2.64 -8.49 12.18
N ILE A 54 1.64 -7.90 11.51
CA ILE A 54 0.99 -8.52 10.34
C ILE A 54 1.95 -8.59 9.15
N TYR A 55 1.98 -9.76 8.51
CA TYR A 55 2.67 -10.01 7.26
C TYR A 55 1.69 -9.91 6.08
N PHE A 56 1.81 -8.88 5.25
CA PHE A 56 1.01 -8.75 4.01
C PHE A 56 1.69 -9.35 2.77
N GLY A 57 2.86 -9.99 2.94
CA GLY A 57 3.76 -10.38 1.86
C GLY A 57 5.09 -9.66 1.89
N GLU A 58 5.89 -9.85 0.84
CA GLU A 58 6.96 -8.91 0.51
C GLU A 58 6.31 -7.53 0.28
N TYR A 59 6.60 -6.58 1.15
CA TYR A 59 6.29 -5.18 0.89
C TYR A 59 6.86 -4.83 -0.49
N ALA A 60 6.12 -4.08 -1.31
CA ALA A 60 6.70 -3.49 -2.50
C ALA A 60 7.86 -2.58 -2.06
N TYR A 61 9.08 -3.11 -2.16
CA TYR A 61 10.31 -2.42 -1.78
C TYR A 61 10.78 -1.60 -2.98
N LEU A 62 10.41 -0.33 -2.98
CA LEU A 62 10.71 0.60 -4.08
C LEU A 62 12.07 1.26 -3.84
N GLU A 63 13.14 0.53 -4.13
CA GLU A 63 14.51 1.03 -4.03
C GLU A 63 14.86 1.90 -5.24
N GLY A 64 15.32 3.13 -4.99
CA GLY A 64 15.81 4.01 -6.06
C GLY A 64 16.10 5.44 -5.62
N HIS A 65 15.30 5.97 -4.68
CA HIS A 65 15.58 7.30 -4.12
C HIS A 65 16.84 7.28 -3.25
N ALA A 66 17.75 8.21 -3.52
CA ALA A 66 19.03 8.31 -2.80
C ALA A 66 18.90 9.04 -1.45
N TYR A 67 17.81 9.79 -1.27
CA TYR A 67 17.48 10.53 -0.05
C TYR A 67 16.00 10.40 0.30
N ALA A 68 15.60 10.97 1.43
CA ALA A 68 14.26 10.83 1.97
C ALA A 68 13.16 11.21 0.97
N VAL A 69 12.17 10.32 0.86
CA VAL A 69 10.94 10.55 0.11
C VAL A 69 10.11 11.61 0.84
N THR A 70 9.68 12.63 0.11
CA THR A 70 8.92 13.78 0.64
C THR A 70 7.41 13.59 0.44
N ALA A 71 7.00 12.92 -0.63
CA ALA A 71 5.61 12.58 -0.90
C ALA A 71 5.53 11.32 -1.77
N ALA A 72 4.40 10.61 -1.68
CA ALA A 72 4.05 9.52 -2.58
C ALA A 72 2.54 9.53 -2.84
N GLN A 73 2.13 9.27 -4.08
CA GLN A 73 0.73 9.26 -4.48
C GLN A 73 0.47 8.19 -5.56
N PHE A 74 -0.65 7.48 -5.44
CA PHE A 74 -1.10 6.56 -6.49
C PHE A 74 -1.72 7.31 -7.67
N SER A 75 -1.59 6.74 -8.86
CA SER A 75 -2.43 7.11 -9.99
C SER A 75 -3.91 6.79 -9.70
N PRO A 76 -4.86 7.45 -10.38
CA PRO A 76 -6.29 7.21 -10.17
C PRO A 76 -6.73 5.76 -10.39
N ASP A 77 -6.04 5.03 -11.26
CA ASP A 77 -6.27 3.60 -11.53
C ASP A 77 -5.55 2.65 -10.53
N GLY A 78 -4.71 3.19 -9.65
CA GLY A 78 -3.93 2.44 -8.66
C GLY A 78 -2.79 1.60 -9.23
N LEU A 79 -2.54 1.65 -10.53
CA LEU A 79 -1.53 0.82 -11.19
C LEU A 79 -0.12 1.40 -11.08
N LYS A 80 -0.02 2.71 -10.86
CA LYS A 80 1.26 3.42 -10.72
C LYS A 80 1.34 4.15 -9.39
N LEU A 81 2.56 4.32 -8.91
CA LEU A 81 2.89 5.22 -7.81
C LEU A 81 3.83 6.31 -8.33
N VAL A 82 3.62 7.55 -7.95
CA VAL A 82 4.60 8.64 -8.10
C VAL A 82 5.18 8.95 -6.72
N SER A 83 6.49 9.12 -6.63
CA SER A 83 7.17 9.55 -5.42
C SER A 83 8.11 10.71 -5.72
N SER A 84 8.22 11.66 -4.80
CA SER A 84 9.18 12.77 -4.85
C SER A 84 10.17 12.67 -3.71
N SER A 85 11.39 13.19 -3.89
CA SER A 85 12.44 13.08 -2.87
C SER A 85 13.33 14.32 -2.75
N ILE A 86 14.00 14.40 -1.61
CA ILE A 86 15.12 15.31 -1.34
C ILE A 86 16.28 15.11 -2.33
N ASP A 87 16.37 13.94 -2.98
CA ASP A 87 17.36 13.66 -4.02
C ASP A 87 17.13 14.44 -5.33
N LYS A 88 16.11 15.31 -5.35
CA LYS A 88 15.74 16.19 -6.47
C LYS A 88 15.17 15.42 -7.67
N THR A 89 14.62 14.23 -7.42
CA THR A 89 13.97 13.42 -8.44
C THR A 89 12.51 13.15 -8.11
N VAL A 90 11.76 12.88 -9.16
CA VAL A 90 10.43 12.27 -9.09
C VAL A 90 10.52 10.91 -9.75
N GLN A 91 10.08 9.85 -9.09
CA GLN A 91 10.09 8.50 -9.63
C GLN A 91 8.68 7.96 -9.81
N ILE A 92 8.49 7.20 -10.89
CA ILE A 92 7.24 6.52 -11.21
C ILE A 92 7.49 5.02 -11.10
N TRP A 93 6.57 4.31 -10.46
CA TRP A 93 6.69 2.88 -10.19
C TRP A 93 5.49 2.13 -10.72
N ASP A 94 5.73 0.90 -11.16
CA ASP A 94 4.69 -0.09 -11.37
C ASP A 94 4.39 -0.78 -10.04
N VAL A 95 3.14 -0.72 -9.60
CA VAL A 95 2.74 -1.19 -8.26
C VAL A 95 2.79 -2.72 -8.17
N ALA A 96 2.43 -3.41 -9.25
CA ALA A 96 2.33 -4.87 -9.27
C ALA A 96 3.70 -5.55 -9.21
N SER A 97 4.68 -5.00 -9.93
CA SER A 97 6.04 -5.56 -10.01
C SER A 97 7.04 -4.89 -9.08
N GLY A 98 6.68 -3.74 -8.48
CA GLY A 98 7.60 -2.92 -7.68
C GLY A 98 8.72 -2.27 -8.49
N ARG A 99 8.65 -2.31 -9.83
CA ARG A 99 9.73 -1.81 -10.70
C ARG A 99 9.60 -0.32 -10.94
N GLN A 100 10.74 0.38 -10.95
CA GLN A 100 10.81 1.77 -11.37
C GLN A 100 10.56 1.86 -12.90
N LEU A 101 9.51 2.59 -13.28
CA LEU A 101 9.18 2.88 -14.68
C LEU A 101 9.97 4.07 -15.21
N GLN A 102 10.11 5.12 -14.40
CA GLN A 102 10.76 6.36 -14.82
C GLN A 102 11.38 7.11 -13.64
N SER A 103 12.46 7.84 -13.91
CA SER A 103 13.06 8.82 -12.99
C SER A 103 13.16 10.17 -13.71
N LEU A 104 12.41 11.14 -13.22
CA LEU A 104 12.42 12.51 -13.70
C LEU A 104 13.48 13.29 -12.94
N LYS A 105 14.44 13.83 -13.70
CA LYS A 105 15.61 14.57 -13.20
C LYS A 105 15.60 15.97 -13.80
N GLY A 106 16.31 16.89 -13.16
CA GLY A 106 16.45 18.28 -13.62
C GLY A 106 15.98 19.32 -12.61
N HIS A 107 15.44 18.90 -11.46
CA HIS A 107 15.15 19.82 -10.37
C HIS A 107 16.46 20.28 -9.71
N GLU A 108 16.62 21.59 -9.52
CA GLU A 108 17.81 22.16 -8.88
C GLU A 108 17.78 22.04 -7.34
N HIS A 109 16.58 21.83 -6.79
CA HIS A 109 16.30 21.72 -5.36
C HIS A 109 15.43 20.49 -5.05
N VAL A 110 15.21 20.25 -3.76
CA VAL A 110 14.36 19.17 -3.26
C VAL A 110 12.96 19.28 -3.86
N VAL A 111 12.35 18.13 -4.17
CA VAL A 111 10.97 18.10 -4.65
C VAL A 111 10.08 17.80 -3.45
N ASN A 112 9.13 18.69 -3.13
CA ASN A 112 8.26 18.53 -1.96
C ASN A 112 6.98 17.75 -2.24
N GLY A 113 6.66 17.53 -3.51
CA GLY A 113 5.47 16.77 -3.92
C GLY A 113 5.43 16.56 -5.43
N ALA A 114 4.74 15.51 -5.83
CA ALA A 114 4.35 15.23 -7.21
C ALA A 114 2.99 14.54 -7.16
N GLN A 115 2.13 14.82 -8.13
CA GLN A 115 0.77 14.30 -8.13
C GLN A 115 0.30 13.89 -9.50
N PHE A 116 -0.39 12.76 -9.60
CA PHE A 116 -1.09 12.45 -10.83
C PHE A 116 -2.25 13.42 -11.07
N SER A 117 -2.43 13.84 -12.32
CA SER A 117 -3.68 14.43 -12.75
C SER A 117 -4.84 13.44 -12.56
N PHE A 118 -6.07 13.96 -12.50
CA PHE A 118 -7.27 13.15 -12.30
C PHE A 118 -7.48 12.06 -13.37
N ASP A 119 -6.98 12.29 -14.59
CA ASP A 119 -7.00 11.32 -15.69
C ASP A 119 -5.80 10.36 -15.67
N GLY A 120 -4.84 10.54 -14.77
CA GLY A 120 -3.62 9.72 -14.66
C GLY A 120 -2.62 9.88 -15.79
N LEU A 121 -2.85 10.82 -16.72
CA LEU A 121 -2.01 10.99 -17.91
C LEU A 121 -0.82 11.94 -17.68
N LYS A 122 -0.86 12.74 -16.61
CA LYS A 122 0.17 13.72 -16.26
C LYS A 122 0.56 13.59 -14.79
N ILE A 123 1.73 14.11 -14.48
CA ILE A 123 2.32 14.24 -13.15
C ILE A 123 2.90 15.64 -12.98
#